data_AF-A0A136KS95-F1
#
_entry.id   AF-A0A136KS95-F1
#
_cell.length_a   1.000
_cell.length_b   1.000
_cell.length_c   1.000
_cell.angle_alpha   90.00
_cell.angle_beta   90.00
_cell.angle_gamma   90.00
#
_symmetry.space_group_name_H-M   'P 1'
#
loop_
_entity.id
_entity.type
_entity.pdbx_description
1 polymer ?
#
loop_
_entity_poly.entity_id
_entity_poly.type
_entity_poly.pdbx_seq_one_letter_code
_entity_poly.pdbx_strand_id
1 'polypeptide(L)'
;MSFFKLDVAFIVTVIFVSMRWYFSFARFSFEATFLLMLELIALYAMLVFRKTQAIVPLIIAAIGAGLAYNSYTPGRIFVLLMLSIILLSSKRKLLHFTVFGVVYAALIAPLSLYFVQHNDIRIQQQLYLQNTELTLTEKAQFFAENVWKNIRMLFGQGDVNGRHNYPYKSALNPVLNLFLALGIMSMLKSRKIFYHALFSMYLLLGLLPTLLTYPHENPNMLRTYTMLPALAYFMGLGILWIYGQVKKDEKKSRLVTWFVLFMLLISVVYEVRSYFVFQKLVYIQAFDLMNVFENLPK
;
A
#
# COMPACT_ATOMS: atom_id res chain seq x y z
N MET A 1 8.28 -36.32 -15.43
CA MET A 1 8.21 -36.01 -13.99
C MET A 1 7.68 -34.60 -13.83
N SER A 2 6.59 -34.44 -13.09
CA SER A 2 5.74 -33.25 -13.11
C SER A 2 6.19 -32.18 -12.10
N PHE A 3 6.38 -30.95 -12.61
CA PHE A 3 5.96 -29.67 -12.00
C PHE A 3 6.81 -29.11 -10.85
N PHE A 4 7.93 -28.47 -11.18
CA PHE A 4 8.35 -27.29 -10.41
C PHE A 4 7.63 -26.08 -11.02
N LYS A 5 6.34 -25.90 -10.70
CA LYS A 5 5.64 -24.67 -11.07
C LYS A 5 6.00 -23.61 -10.04
N LEU A 6 6.49 -22.48 -10.53
CA LEU A 6 6.73 -21.30 -9.70
C LEU A 6 5.41 -20.85 -9.06
N ASP A 7 5.27 -21.05 -7.75
CA ASP A 7 4.12 -20.54 -7.00
C ASP A 7 4.33 -19.05 -6.73
N VAL A 8 3.87 -18.23 -7.67
CA VAL A 8 4.00 -16.79 -7.57
C VAL A 8 3.16 -16.22 -6.43
N ALA A 9 2.06 -16.85 -6.05
CA ALA A 9 1.28 -16.39 -4.91
C ALA A 9 2.11 -16.53 -3.63
N PHE A 10 2.71 -17.70 -3.41
CA PHE A 10 3.60 -17.93 -2.27
C PHE A 10 4.79 -16.95 -2.27
N ILE A 11 5.45 -16.78 -3.42
CA ILE A 11 6.59 -15.86 -3.54
C ILE A 11 6.20 -14.41 -3.24
N VAL A 12 5.07 -13.93 -3.76
CA VAL A 12 4.59 -12.57 -3.50
C VAL A 12 4.22 -12.41 -2.02
N THR A 13 3.65 -13.43 -1.38
CA THR A 13 3.42 -13.44 0.07
C THR A 13 4.74 -13.33 0.83
N VAL A 14 5.78 -14.10 0.47
CA VAL A 14 7.11 -14.02 1.09
C VAL A 14 7.70 -12.62 0.93
N ILE A 15 7.61 -12.02 -0.26
CA ILE A 15 8.03 -10.64 -0.50
C ILE A 15 7.29 -9.69 0.45
N PHE A 16 5.96 -9.77 0.48
CA PHE A 16 5.13 -8.87 1.26
C PHE A 16 5.44 -8.93 2.76
N VAL A 17 5.51 -10.14 3.34
CA VAL A 17 5.76 -10.29 4.78
C VAL A 17 7.20 -9.97 5.18
N SER A 18 8.15 -10.03 4.24
CA SER A 18 9.57 -9.70 4.47
C SER A 18 9.93 -8.25 4.15
N MET A 19 9.01 -7.47 3.55
CA MET A 19 9.21 -6.04 3.35
C MET A 19 9.34 -5.36 4.72
N ARG A 20 10.49 -4.74 4.97
CA ARG A 20 10.73 -3.91 6.17
C ARG A 20 9.67 -2.85 6.34
N TRP A 21 9.18 -2.31 5.24
CA TRP A 21 8.03 -1.45 5.25
C TRP A 21 6.84 -2.10 5.98
N TYR A 22 6.34 -3.25 5.52
CA TYR A 22 5.23 -3.95 6.16
C TYR A 22 5.53 -4.29 7.63
N PHE A 23 6.61 -5.02 7.88
CA PHE A 23 6.81 -5.59 9.21
C PHE A 23 7.26 -4.57 10.25
N SER A 24 7.81 -3.40 9.86
CA SER A 24 8.10 -2.31 10.81
C SER A 24 6.82 -1.84 11.48
N PHE A 25 5.75 -1.62 10.72
CA PHE A 25 4.47 -1.20 11.30
C PHE A 25 3.77 -2.35 12.03
N ALA A 26 3.83 -3.58 11.49
CA ALA A 26 3.18 -4.75 12.08
C ALA A 26 3.72 -5.11 13.47
N ARG A 27 5.03 -4.90 13.70
CA ARG A 27 5.67 -5.23 14.99
C ARG A 27 5.33 -4.29 16.13
N PHE A 28 4.88 -3.09 15.82
CA PHE A 28 4.60 -2.05 16.81
C PHE A 28 3.12 -1.64 16.82
N SER A 29 2.27 -2.51 16.27
CA SER A 29 0.81 -2.39 16.34
C SER A 29 0.26 -1.04 15.84
N PHE A 30 0.92 -0.45 14.83
CA PHE A 30 0.38 0.74 14.16
C PHE A 30 -0.98 0.42 13.53
N GLU A 31 -1.92 1.35 13.65
CA GLU A 31 -3.29 1.25 13.14
C GLU A 31 -3.35 0.96 11.63
N ALA A 32 -2.32 1.40 10.88
CA ALA A 32 -2.21 1.14 9.44
C ALA A 32 -2.16 -0.37 9.10
N THR A 33 -1.68 -1.21 10.02
CA THR A 33 -1.67 -2.68 9.82
C THR A 33 -3.06 -3.28 9.90
N PHE A 34 -3.89 -2.79 10.83
CA PHE A 34 -5.29 -3.17 10.94
C PHE A 34 -6.09 -2.65 9.75
N LEU A 35 -5.85 -1.40 9.32
CA LEU A 35 -6.40 -0.86 8.07
C LEU A 35 -6.12 -1.80 6.90
N LEU A 36 -4.86 -2.18 6.69
CA LEU A 36 -4.45 -2.99 5.55
C LEU A 36 -5.12 -4.38 5.56
N MET A 37 -5.29 -4.98 6.74
CA MET A 37 -6.05 -6.23 6.87
C MET A 37 -7.49 -6.06 6.39
N LEU A 38 -8.18 -4.99 6.80
CA LEU A 38 -9.56 -4.70 6.40
C LEU A 38 -9.67 -4.45 4.90
N GLU A 39 -8.72 -3.71 4.31
CA GLU A 39 -8.64 -3.48 2.87
C GLU A 39 -8.46 -4.79 2.09
N LEU A 40 -7.60 -5.69 2.56
CA LEU A 40 -7.36 -6.98 1.91
C LEU A 40 -8.56 -7.93 2.01
N ILE A 41 -9.26 -7.96 3.15
CA ILE A 41 -10.52 -8.71 3.32
C ILE A 41 -11.57 -8.19 2.32
N ALA A 42 -11.73 -6.86 2.26
CA ALA A 42 -12.68 -6.24 1.35
C ALA A 42 -12.33 -6.49 -0.12
N LEU A 43 -11.06 -6.36 -0.49
CA LEU A 43 -10.57 -6.63 -1.84
C LEU A 43 -10.80 -8.10 -2.22
N TYR A 44 -10.46 -9.04 -1.34
CA TYR A 44 -10.70 -10.47 -1.59
C TYR A 44 -12.19 -10.75 -1.82
N ALA A 45 -13.06 -10.23 -0.94
CA ALA A 45 -14.50 -10.38 -1.05
C ALA A 45 -15.04 -9.76 -2.36
N MET A 46 -14.51 -8.62 -2.79
CA MET A 46 -14.85 -8.01 -4.09
C MET A 46 -14.38 -8.85 -5.28
N LEU A 47 -13.23 -9.52 -5.20
CA LEU A 47 -12.77 -10.43 -6.25
C LEU A 47 -13.65 -11.69 -6.32
N VAL A 48 -14.18 -12.16 -5.18
CA VAL A 48 -15.18 -13.24 -5.14
C VAL A 48 -16.53 -12.76 -5.69
N PHE A 49 -16.99 -11.57 -5.29
CA PHE A 49 -18.19 -10.93 -5.83
C PHE A 49 -18.10 -10.79 -7.35
N ARG A 50 -16.96 -10.34 -7.89
CA ARG A 50 -16.77 -10.20 -9.34
C ARG A 50 -17.04 -11.51 -10.10
N LYS A 51 -16.62 -12.65 -9.54
CA LYS A 51 -16.80 -13.97 -10.14
C LYS A 51 -18.23 -14.51 -9.96
N THR A 52 -18.80 -14.34 -8.77
CA THR A 52 -20.06 -14.99 -8.35
C THR A 52 -21.29 -14.12 -8.53
N GLN A 53 -21.12 -12.80 -8.52
CA GLN A 53 -22.18 -11.79 -8.43
C GLN A 53 -23.10 -11.96 -7.21
N ALA A 54 -22.67 -12.70 -6.20
CA ALA A 54 -23.43 -12.95 -4.98
C ALA A 54 -23.42 -11.74 -4.05
N ILE A 55 -24.51 -11.55 -3.30
CA ILE A 55 -24.64 -10.42 -2.36
C ILE A 55 -23.75 -10.59 -1.13
N VAL A 56 -23.53 -11.81 -0.64
CA VAL A 56 -22.75 -12.03 0.59
C VAL A 56 -21.31 -11.49 0.50
N PRO A 57 -20.51 -11.80 -0.54
CA PRO A 57 -19.18 -11.20 -0.69
C PRO A 57 -19.21 -9.68 -0.84
N LEU A 58 -20.28 -9.13 -1.44
CA LEU A 58 -20.46 -7.67 -1.55
C LEU A 58 -20.70 -7.02 -0.18
N ILE A 59 -21.49 -7.66 0.68
CA ILE A 59 -21.72 -7.21 2.07
C ILE A 59 -20.41 -7.28 2.87
N ILE A 60 -19.66 -8.38 2.77
CA ILE A 60 -18.35 -8.51 3.44
C ILE A 60 -17.39 -7.41 2.98
N ALA A 61 -17.38 -7.10 1.68
CA ALA A 61 -16.59 -5.99 1.13
C ALA A 61 -17.02 -4.63 1.68
N ALA A 62 -18.33 -4.37 1.76
CA ALA A 62 -18.85 -3.14 2.34
C ALA A 62 -18.48 -3.02 3.83
N ILE A 63 -18.51 -4.14 4.56
CA ILE A 63 -18.08 -4.18 5.97
C ILE A 63 -16.61 -3.84 6.09
N GLY A 64 -15.73 -4.52 5.36
CA GLY A 64 -14.30 -4.26 5.39
C GLY A 64 -13.95 -2.82 5.01
N ALA A 65 -14.58 -2.27 3.96
CA ALA A 65 -14.36 -0.89 3.54
C ALA A 65 -14.90 0.14 4.55
N GLY A 66 -16.06 -0.12 5.16
CA GLY A 66 -16.64 0.75 6.20
C GLY A 66 -15.79 0.75 7.48
N LEU A 67 -15.29 -0.41 7.90
CA LEU A 67 -14.36 -0.50 9.02
C LEU A 67 -13.00 0.15 8.68
N ALA A 68 -12.51 -0.02 7.46
CA ALA A 68 -11.28 0.63 6.98
C ALA A 68 -11.39 2.16 7.09
N TYR A 69 -12.52 2.73 6.65
CA TYR A 69 -12.81 4.17 6.79
C TYR A 69 -12.70 4.66 8.24
N ASN A 70 -13.18 3.87 9.20
CA ASN A 70 -13.15 4.21 10.63
C ASN A 70 -11.79 3.95 11.29
N SER A 71 -10.95 3.08 10.72
CA SER A 71 -9.70 2.64 11.35
C SER A 71 -8.56 3.66 11.24
N TYR A 72 -8.30 4.19 10.04
CA TYR A 72 -7.18 5.09 9.77
C TYR A 72 -7.47 5.95 8.54
N THR A 73 -6.97 7.19 8.52
CA THR A 73 -7.37 8.24 7.57
C THR A 73 -7.28 7.85 6.08
N PRO A 74 -6.19 7.23 5.58
CA PRO A 74 -6.10 6.76 4.19
C PRO A 74 -7.19 5.74 3.81
N GLY A 75 -7.72 4.97 4.77
CA GLY A 75 -8.79 4.02 4.52
C GLY A 75 -10.09 4.65 4.04
N ARG A 76 -10.28 5.97 4.26
CA ARG A 76 -11.50 6.68 3.88
C ARG A 76 -11.72 6.75 2.37
N ILE A 77 -10.63 6.78 1.59
CA ILE A 77 -10.70 6.84 0.12
C ILE A 77 -10.69 5.45 -0.53
N PHE A 78 -10.48 4.37 0.24
CA PHE A 78 -10.47 3.00 -0.26
C PHE A 78 -11.81 2.58 -0.88
N VAL A 79 -12.92 3.17 -0.43
CA VAL A 79 -14.26 2.95 -1.00
C VAL A 79 -14.30 3.17 -2.52
N LEU A 80 -13.50 4.09 -3.06
CA LEU A 80 -13.44 4.37 -4.48
C LEU A 80 -12.99 3.14 -5.30
N LEU A 81 -12.08 2.33 -4.75
CA LEU A 81 -11.65 1.07 -5.36
C LEU A 81 -12.78 0.05 -5.40
N MET A 82 -13.60 -0.01 -4.34
CA MET A 82 -14.73 -0.94 -4.27
C MET A 82 -15.81 -0.53 -5.29
N LEU A 83 -16.15 0.76 -5.33
CA LEU A 83 -17.14 1.29 -6.27
C LEU A 83 -16.72 1.10 -7.74
N SER A 84 -15.43 1.24 -8.05
CA SER A 84 -14.94 0.99 -9.41
C SER A 84 -15.09 -0.48 -9.84
N ILE A 85 -14.87 -1.43 -8.92
CA ILE A 85 -15.10 -2.85 -9.21
C ILE A 85 -16.59 -3.12 -9.47
N ILE A 86 -17.51 -2.54 -8.67
CA ILE A 86 -18.96 -2.64 -8.92
C ILE A 86 -19.29 -2.05 -10.30
N LEU A 87 -18.81 -0.85 -10.60
CA LEU A 87 -19.07 -0.17 -11.87
C LEU A 87 -18.64 -1.00 -13.09
N LEU A 88 -17.47 -1.64 -13.00
CA LEU A 88 -16.85 -2.37 -14.10
C LEU A 88 -17.33 -3.82 -14.22
N SER A 89 -17.78 -4.44 -13.12
CA SER A 89 -18.02 -5.89 -13.08
C SER A 89 -19.45 -6.30 -12.74
N SER A 90 -20.28 -5.39 -12.24
CA SER A 90 -21.64 -5.71 -11.78
C SER A 90 -22.61 -5.87 -12.95
N LYS A 91 -23.37 -6.97 -12.96
CA LYS A 91 -24.51 -7.17 -13.88
C LYS A 91 -25.79 -6.44 -13.43
N ARG A 92 -25.90 -6.12 -12.13
CA ARG A 92 -27.05 -5.45 -11.52
C ARG A 92 -26.56 -4.21 -10.76
N LYS A 93 -26.07 -3.22 -11.49
CA LYS A 93 -25.37 -2.05 -10.93
C LYS A 93 -26.15 -1.35 -9.83
N LEU A 94 -27.40 -0.97 -10.09
CA LEU A 94 -28.23 -0.27 -9.11
C LEU A 94 -28.37 -1.08 -7.81
N LEU A 95 -28.79 -2.35 -7.89
CA LEU A 95 -28.90 -3.23 -6.73
C LEU A 95 -27.59 -3.32 -5.93
N HIS A 96 -26.48 -3.60 -6.61
CA HIS A 96 -25.20 -3.80 -5.92
C HIS A 96 -24.63 -2.50 -5.35
N PHE A 97 -24.82 -1.35 -6.02
CA PHE A 97 -24.50 -0.05 -5.44
C PHE A 97 -25.36 0.24 -4.22
N THR A 98 -26.66 -0.03 -4.26
CA THR A 98 -27.56 0.17 -3.12
C THR A 98 -27.17 -0.72 -1.95
N VAL A 99 -26.97 -2.02 -2.17
CA VAL A 99 -26.59 -2.96 -1.10
C VAL A 99 -25.26 -2.57 -0.48
N PHE A 100 -24.23 -2.33 -1.30
CA PHE A 100 -22.92 -1.91 -0.79
C PHE A 100 -23.03 -0.57 -0.06
N GLY A 101 -23.72 0.40 -0.67
CA GLY A 101 -23.87 1.76 -0.16
C GLY A 101 -24.60 1.80 1.19
N VAL A 102 -25.69 1.05 1.36
CA VAL A 102 -26.43 0.99 2.62
C VAL A 102 -25.57 0.41 3.75
N VAL A 103 -24.89 -0.72 3.51
CA VAL A 103 -24.03 -1.35 4.52
C VAL A 103 -22.83 -0.46 4.86
N TYR A 104 -22.18 0.10 3.84
CA TYR A 104 -21.05 1.02 4.03
C TYR A 104 -21.47 2.28 4.79
N ALA A 105 -22.58 2.91 4.39
CA ALA A 105 -23.11 4.11 5.05
C ALA A 105 -23.44 3.86 6.52
N ALA A 106 -24.06 2.72 6.85
CA ALA A 106 -24.37 2.37 8.23
C ALA A 106 -23.11 2.27 9.10
N LEU A 107 -22.00 1.75 8.57
CA LEU A 107 -20.74 1.61 9.31
C LEU A 107 -19.97 2.92 9.47
N ILE A 108 -19.98 3.80 8.46
CA ILE A 108 -19.28 5.08 8.57
C ILE A 108 -20.09 6.14 9.33
N ALA A 109 -21.41 5.95 9.45
CA ALA A 109 -22.34 6.94 10.00
C ALA A 109 -21.88 7.53 11.35
N PRO A 110 -21.45 6.75 12.38
CA PRO A 110 -21.10 7.33 13.67
C PRO A 110 -19.99 8.38 13.57
N LEU A 111 -18.90 8.04 12.87
CA LEU A 111 -17.76 8.93 12.70
C LEU A 111 -18.07 10.10 11.76
N SER A 112 -18.78 9.85 10.66
CA SER A 112 -19.17 10.89 9.72
C SER A 112 -20.14 11.90 10.35
N LEU A 113 -21.12 11.45 11.14
CA LEU A 113 -22.03 12.32 11.87
C LEU A 113 -21.28 13.17 12.90
N TYR A 114 -20.32 12.58 13.61
CA TYR A 114 -19.47 13.33 14.54
C TYR A 114 -18.72 14.47 13.83
N PHE A 115 -18.10 14.21 12.67
CA PHE A 115 -17.38 15.24 11.91
C PHE A 115 -18.27 16.32 11.28
N VAL A 116 -19.54 16.02 10.99
CA VAL A 116 -20.49 17.04 10.54
C VAL A 116 -20.88 17.97 11.69
N GLN A 117 -20.93 17.45 12.91
CA GLN A 117 -21.30 18.22 14.11
C GLN A 117 -20.11 18.98 14.73
N HIS A 118 -18.88 18.51 14.50
CA HIS A 118 -17.67 19.07 15.09
C HIS A 118 -16.65 19.41 14.00
N ASN A 119 -16.30 20.68 13.89
CA ASN A 119 -15.28 21.13 12.94
C ASN A 119 -13.93 20.50 13.27
N ASP A 120 -13.45 19.62 12.38
CA ASP A 120 -12.13 19.02 12.44
C ASP A 120 -11.19 19.73 11.46
N ILE A 121 -10.26 20.51 11.99
CA ILE A 121 -9.29 21.28 11.19
C ILE A 121 -8.06 20.46 10.76
N ARG A 122 -7.90 19.22 11.23
CA ARG A 122 -6.67 18.42 10.97
C ARG A 122 -6.45 18.16 9.49
N ILE A 123 -7.52 17.90 8.74
CA ILE A 123 -7.45 17.71 7.29
C ILE A 123 -7.01 19.03 6.62
N GLN A 124 -7.52 20.17 7.09
CA GLN A 124 -7.18 21.50 6.56
C GLN A 124 -5.72 21.87 6.83
N GLN A 125 -5.20 21.50 7.99
CA GLN A 125 -3.82 21.74 8.37
C GLN A 125 -2.82 20.87 7.57
N GLN A 126 -3.24 19.68 7.13
CA GLN A 126 -2.36 18.75 6.42
C GLN A 126 -2.42 18.91 4.90
N LEU A 127 -3.56 19.33 4.34
CA LEU A 127 -3.74 19.48 2.89
C LEU A 127 -3.34 20.89 2.43
N TYR A 128 -2.17 21.02 1.81
CA TYR A 128 -1.69 22.30 1.29
C TYR A 128 -2.63 22.92 0.24
N LEU A 129 -3.48 22.12 -0.41
CA LEU A 129 -4.49 22.61 -1.36
C LEU A 129 -5.48 23.58 -0.71
N GLN A 130 -5.77 23.40 0.58
CA GLN A 130 -6.70 24.23 1.34
C GLN A 130 -6.05 25.50 1.89
N ASN A 131 -4.72 25.61 1.85
CA ASN A 131 -4.02 26.82 2.27
C ASN A 131 -4.24 27.95 1.24
N THR A 132 -4.83 29.05 1.69
CA THR A 132 -5.17 30.23 0.88
C THR A 132 -4.00 31.20 0.68
N GLU A 133 -2.93 31.07 1.46
CA GLU A 133 -1.70 31.86 1.36
C GLU A 133 -0.80 31.36 0.22
N LEU A 134 -0.97 30.10 -0.21
CA LEU A 134 -0.23 29.52 -1.33
C LEU A 134 -0.86 29.86 -2.68
N THR A 135 -0.05 30.35 -3.59
CA THR A 135 -0.37 30.54 -5.01
C THR A 135 -0.56 29.20 -5.73
N LEU A 136 -1.23 29.22 -6.89
CA LEU A 136 -1.40 28.02 -7.72
C LEU A 136 -0.06 27.43 -8.16
N THR A 137 0.92 28.28 -8.44
CA THR A 137 2.28 27.88 -8.84
C THR A 137 2.98 27.12 -7.72
N GLU A 138 2.91 27.60 -6.48
CA GLU A 138 3.49 26.93 -5.32
C GLU A 138 2.80 25.58 -5.06
N LYS A 139 1.46 25.53 -5.18
CA LYS A 139 0.70 24.27 -5.06
C LYS A 139 1.11 23.23 -6.11
N ALA A 140 1.38 23.67 -7.34
CA ALA A 140 1.88 22.79 -8.41
C ALA A 140 3.33 22.34 -8.16
N GLN A 141 4.19 23.23 -7.64
CA GLN A 141 5.55 22.89 -7.23
C GLN A 141 5.55 21.86 -6.10
N PHE A 142 4.71 22.04 -5.08
CA PHE A 142 4.57 21.08 -3.98
C PHE A 142 4.11 19.72 -4.47
N PHE A 143 3.15 19.67 -5.40
CA PHE A 143 2.73 18.43 -6.03
C PHE A 143 3.90 17.73 -6.74
N ALA A 144 4.65 18.45 -7.58
CA ALA A 144 5.79 17.90 -8.30
C ALA A 144 6.90 17.41 -7.35
N GLU A 145 7.17 18.15 -6.28
CA GLU A 145 8.12 17.76 -5.23
C GLU A 145 7.67 16.48 -4.52
N ASN A 146 6.38 16.37 -4.18
CA ASN A 146 5.82 15.17 -3.57
C ASN A 146 5.88 13.96 -4.48
N VAL A 147 5.58 14.12 -5.78
CA VAL A 147 5.75 13.05 -6.77
C VAL A 147 7.20 12.56 -6.77
N TRP A 148 8.15 13.49 -6.83
CA TRP A 148 9.58 13.15 -6.83
C TRP A 148 10.04 12.47 -5.53
N LYS A 149 9.64 12.99 -4.37
CA LYS A 149 9.95 12.42 -3.05
C LYS A 149 9.39 11.00 -2.91
N ASN A 150 8.15 10.76 -3.32
CA ASN A 150 7.53 9.43 -3.26
C ASN A 150 8.19 8.44 -4.25
N ILE A 151 8.58 8.90 -5.43
CA ILE A 151 9.34 8.08 -6.39
C ILE A 151 10.71 7.71 -5.79
N ARG A 152 11.46 8.69 -5.27
CA ARG A 152 12.77 8.44 -4.62
C ARG A 152 12.65 7.61 -3.34
N MET A 153 11.53 7.65 -2.64
CA MET A 153 11.30 6.79 -1.48
C MET A 153 11.48 5.30 -1.81
N LEU A 154 11.13 4.88 -3.03
CA LEU A 154 11.19 3.49 -3.45
C LEU A 154 12.62 2.99 -3.72
N PHE A 155 13.53 3.83 -4.23
CA PHE A 155 14.87 3.39 -4.67
C PHE A 155 16.05 4.24 -4.16
N GLY A 156 15.79 5.31 -3.44
CA GLY A 156 16.78 6.30 -3.01
C GLY A 156 16.57 6.69 -1.55
N GLN A 157 16.09 7.92 -1.32
CA GLN A 157 15.89 8.47 0.01
C GLN A 157 14.49 8.12 0.52
N GLY A 158 14.43 7.19 1.47
CA GLY A 158 13.19 6.81 2.14
C GLY A 158 12.76 7.74 3.27
N ASP A 159 11.73 7.36 4.00
CA ASP A 159 11.20 8.09 5.16
C ASP A 159 12.31 8.35 6.20
N VAL A 160 12.35 9.56 6.72
CA VAL A 160 13.37 10.04 7.67
C VAL A 160 13.01 9.70 9.12
N ASN A 161 11.73 9.44 9.39
CA ASN A 161 11.24 9.16 10.73
C ASN A 161 11.71 7.76 11.17
N GLY A 162 12.53 7.72 12.22
CA GLY A 162 13.09 6.50 12.81
C GLY A 162 12.03 5.46 13.25
N ARG A 163 10.80 5.90 13.51
CA ARG A 163 9.65 5.04 13.86
C ARG A 163 9.10 4.29 12.64
N HIS A 164 9.28 4.83 11.44
CA HIS A 164 8.75 4.26 10.20
C HIS A 164 9.81 3.49 9.44
N ASN A 165 11.06 3.95 9.53
CA ASN A 165 12.13 3.53 8.65
C ASN A 165 13.51 3.72 9.32
N TYR A 166 14.52 2.97 8.92
CA TYR A 166 15.91 3.40 9.14
C TYR A 166 16.13 4.68 8.32
N PRO A 167 16.48 5.83 8.96
CA PRO A 167 16.42 7.13 8.32
C PRO A 167 17.10 7.19 6.95
N TYR A 168 16.42 7.79 5.97
CA TYR A 168 16.86 7.97 4.57
C TYR A 168 17.07 6.69 3.77
N LYS A 169 16.98 5.50 4.37
CA LYS A 169 17.13 4.26 3.62
C LYS A 169 15.93 4.03 2.73
N SER A 170 16.19 3.70 1.46
CA SER A 170 15.18 3.30 0.50
C SER A 170 14.16 2.31 1.09
N ALA A 171 12.88 2.55 0.81
CA ALA A 171 11.77 1.74 1.30
C ALA A 171 11.78 0.33 0.70
N LEU A 172 12.30 0.19 -0.53
CA LEU A 172 12.56 -1.09 -1.18
C LEU A 172 14.07 -1.29 -1.38
N ASN A 173 14.53 -2.52 -1.17
CA ASN A 173 15.88 -2.91 -1.54
C ASN A 173 16.04 -3.10 -3.08
N PRO A 174 17.29 -3.15 -3.59
CA PRO A 174 17.54 -3.24 -5.03
C PRO A 174 16.90 -4.43 -5.75
N VAL A 175 16.76 -5.58 -5.08
CA VAL A 175 16.13 -6.78 -5.67
C VAL A 175 14.64 -6.54 -5.89
N LEU A 176 13.95 -5.98 -4.89
CA LEU A 176 12.52 -5.64 -5.01
C LEU A 176 12.29 -4.55 -6.05
N ASN A 177 13.19 -3.56 -6.13
CA ASN A 177 13.15 -2.53 -7.17
C ASN A 177 13.29 -3.10 -8.58
N LEU A 178 14.18 -4.07 -8.78
CA LEU A 178 14.31 -4.77 -10.05
C LEU A 178 12.99 -5.48 -10.44
N PHE A 179 12.41 -6.25 -9.52
CA PHE A 179 11.14 -6.94 -9.79
C PHE A 179 9.98 -5.97 -10.03
N LEU A 180 9.92 -4.86 -9.29
CA LEU A 180 8.92 -3.81 -9.49
C LEU A 180 9.06 -3.18 -10.88
N ALA A 181 10.26 -2.80 -11.29
CA ALA A 181 10.52 -2.21 -12.60
C ALA A 181 10.15 -3.16 -13.75
N LEU A 182 10.56 -4.43 -13.65
CA LEU A 182 10.18 -5.48 -14.61
C LEU A 182 8.66 -5.68 -14.65
N GLY A 183 8.00 -5.60 -13.49
CA GLY A 183 6.55 -5.66 -13.36
C GLY A 183 5.83 -4.56 -14.11
N ILE A 184 6.22 -3.31 -13.86
CA ILE A 184 5.65 -2.14 -14.54
C ILE A 184 5.88 -2.25 -16.05
N MET A 185 7.09 -2.61 -16.51
CA MET A 185 7.37 -2.82 -17.94
C MET A 185 6.54 -3.96 -18.54
N SER A 186 6.35 -5.06 -17.80
CA SER A 186 5.51 -6.18 -18.25
C SER A 186 4.02 -5.83 -18.29
N MET A 187 3.55 -4.93 -17.42
CA MET A 187 2.17 -4.46 -17.39
C MET A 187 1.78 -3.88 -18.75
N LEU A 188 2.63 -3.02 -19.31
CA LEU A 188 2.42 -2.33 -20.59
C LEU A 188 2.26 -3.28 -21.78
N LYS A 189 2.74 -4.52 -21.68
CA LYS A 189 2.69 -5.54 -22.74
C LYS A 189 1.57 -6.57 -22.57
N SER A 190 0.87 -6.56 -21.44
CA SER A 190 -0.07 -7.63 -21.07
C SER A 190 -1.53 -7.27 -21.35
N ARG A 191 -2.32 -8.27 -21.75
CA ARG A 191 -3.77 -8.16 -22.04
C ARG A 191 -4.66 -8.22 -20.79
N LYS A 192 -4.12 -8.43 -19.59
CA LYS A 192 -4.88 -8.51 -18.32
C LYS A 192 -5.30 -7.12 -17.79
N ILE A 193 -6.07 -6.38 -18.59
CA ILE A 193 -6.41 -4.97 -18.35
C ILE A 193 -7.09 -4.76 -16.99
N PHE A 194 -7.97 -5.67 -16.56
CA PHE A 194 -8.71 -5.51 -15.30
C PHE A 194 -7.79 -5.46 -14.07
N TYR A 195 -6.92 -6.45 -13.87
CA TYR A 195 -6.06 -6.51 -12.69
C TYR A 195 -5.01 -5.40 -12.70
N HIS A 196 -4.50 -5.05 -13.88
CA HIS A 196 -3.58 -3.92 -14.05
C HIS A 196 -4.24 -2.61 -13.66
N ALA A 197 -5.43 -2.33 -14.16
CA ALA A 197 -6.19 -1.14 -13.79
C ALA A 197 -6.51 -1.12 -12.28
N LEU A 198 -6.92 -2.26 -11.72
CA LEU A 198 -7.25 -2.40 -10.30
C LEU A 198 -6.06 -2.06 -9.40
N PHE A 199 -4.90 -2.70 -9.60
CA PHE A 199 -3.74 -2.47 -8.75
C PHE A 199 -3.04 -1.14 -9.04
N SER A 200 -3.15 -0.60 -10.25
CA SER A 200 -2.75 0.79 -10.53
C SER A 200 -3.63 1.78 -9.77
N MET A 201 -4.95 1.58 -9.76
CA MET A 201 -5.86 2.42 -8.97
C MET A 201 -5.56 2.31 -7.48
N TYR A 202 -5.31 1.10 -6.98
CA TYR A 202 -4.93 0.89 -5.57
C TYR A 202 -3.61 1.61 -5.23
N LEU A 203 -2.59 1.52 -6.10
CA LEU A 203 -1.33 2.26 -5.96
C LEU A 203 -1.58 3.78 -5.90
N LEU A 204 -2.39 4.31 -6.81
CA LEU A 204 -2.71 5.74 -6.87
C LEU A 204 -3.47 6.22 -5.63
N LEU A 205 -4.45 5.43 -5.15
CA LEU A 205 -5.17 5.74 -3.92
C LEU A 205 -4.24 5.73 -2.70
N GLY A 206 -3.30 4.77 -2.62
CA GLY A 206 -2.33 4.74 -1.53
C GLY A 206 -1.30 5.86 -1.56
N LEU A 207 -0.99 6.40 -2.74
CA LEU A 207 -0.11 7.56 -2.89
C LEU A 207 -0.81 8.89 -2.62
N LEU A 208 -2.12 8.96 -2.88
CA LEU A 208 -2.89 10.20 -2.88
C LEU A 208 -2.72 11.05 -1.61
N PRO A 209 -2.75 10.50 -0.38
CA PRO A 209 -2.54 11.30 0.83
C PRO A 209 -1.22 12.05 0.82
N THR A 210 -0.12 11.39 0.46
CA THR A 210 1.21 12.02 0.42
C THR A 210 1.39 13.00 -0.73
N LEU A 211 0.66 12.84 -1.83
CA LEU A 211 0.73 13.79 -2.93
C LEU A 211 0.14 15.16 -2.56
N LEU A 212 -0.82 15.17 -1.63
CA LEU A 212 -1.59 16.36 -1.25
C LEU A 212 -1.16 16.98 0.09
N THR A 213 -0.20 16.37 0.80
CA THR A 213 0.37 16.90 2.04
C THR A 213 1.59 17.78 1.79
N TYR A 214 1.99 18.58 2.78
CA TYR A 214 3.14 19.47 2.60
C TYR A 214 4.43 18.70 2.32
N PRO A 215 5.32 19.20 1.43
CA PRO A 215 6.51 18.45 1.04
C PRO A 215 7.48 18.13 2.16
N HIS A 216 7.58 18.97 3.20
CA HIS A 216 8.47 18.72 4.34
C HIS A 216 8.06 17.50 5.17
N GLU A 217 6.81 17.03 5.06
CA GLU A 217 6.33 15.81 5.72
C GLU A 217 6.62 14.54 4.89
N ASN A 218 7.15 14.69 3.67
CA ASN A 218 7.41 13.62 2.73
C ASN A 218 8.93 13.38 2.53
N PRO A 219 9.34 12.14 2.20
CA PRO A 219 8.49 10.96 2.00
C PRO A 219 7.98 10.35 3.32
N ASN A 220 6.79 9.75 3.28
CA ASN A 220 6.14 9.19 4.47
C ASN A 220 5.60 7.78 4.25
N MET A 221 6.27 6.79 4.83
CA MET A 221 5.96 5.37 4.67
C MET A 221 4.67 4.95 5.40
N LEU A 222 4.27 5.66 6.46
CA LEU A 222 3.00 5.39 7.14
C LEU A 222 1.80 5.83 6.29
N ARG A 223 1.86 7.04 5.71
CA ARG A 223 0.79 7.59 4.86
C ARG A 223 0.62 6.84 3.53
N THR A 224 1.67 6.16 3.06
CA THR A 224 1.67 5.34 1.84
C THR A 224 1.53 3.84 2.10
N TYR A 225 1.28 3.43 3.35
CA TYR A 225 1.25 2.02 3.74
C TYR A 225 0.24 1.17 2.95
N THR A 226 -0.89 1.75 2.57
CA THR A 226 -1.96 1.07 1.80
C THR A 226 -1.54 0.70 0.38
N MET A 227 -0.43 1.24 -0.15
CA MET A 227 0.03 0.91 -1.49
C MET A 227 0.80 -0.41 -1.58
N LEU A 228 1.16 -1.02 -0.44
CA LEU A 228 1.95 -2.26 -0.37
C LEU A 228 1.40 -3.42 -1.21
N PRO A 229 0.07 -3.71 -1.22
CA PRO A 229 -0.47 -4.79 -2.05
C PRO A 229 -0.29 -4.55 -3.54
N ALA A 230 -0.37 -3.29 -3.99
CA ALA A 230 -0.13 -2.95 -5.38
C ALA A 230 1.34 -3.13 -5.76
N LEU A 231 2.27 -2.70 -4.90
CA LEU A 231 3.69 -2.96 -5.11
C LEU A 231 4.00 -4.46 -5.21
N ALA A 232 3.44 -5.26 -4.29
CA ALA A 232 3.60 -6.70 -4.28
C ALA A 232 3.03 -7.35 -5.57
N TYR A 233 1.87 -6.88 -6.04
CA TYR A 233 1.30 -7.30 -7.33
C TYR A 233 2.26 -7.04 -8.50
N PHE A 234 2.81 -5.83 -8.61
CA PHE A 234 3.73 -5.49 -9.70
C PHE A 234 5.04 -6.28 -9.61
N MET A 235 5.61 -6.48 -8.42
CA MET A 235 6.77 -7.35 -8.24
C MET A 235 6.50 -8.79 -8.69
N GLY A 236 5.33 -9.34 -8.32
CA GLY A 236 4.88 -10.65 -8.78
C GLY A 236 4.75 -10.73 -10.31
N LEU A 237 4.27 -9.66 -10.94
CA LEU A 237 4.18 -9.55 -12.39
C LEU A 237 5.57 -9.55 -13.06
N GLY A 238 6.56 -8.89 -12.45
CA GLY A 238 7.96 -8.92 -12.92
C GLY A 238 8.56 -10.33 -12.86
N ILE A 239 8.31 -11.05 -11.76
CA ILE A 239 8.75 -12.44 -11.58
C ILE A 239 8.08 -13.37 -12.62
N LEU A 240 6.77 -13.21 -12.83
CA LEU A 240 6.03 -13.93 -13.87
C LEU A 240 6.58 -13.66 -15.27
N TRP A 241 6.98 -12.42 -15.54
CA TRP A 241 7.54 -12.03 -16.82
C TRP A 241 8.88 -12.72 -17.08
N ILE A 242 9.80 -12.75 -16.10
CA ILE A 242 11.08 -13.45 -16.19
C ILE A 242 10.84 -14.94 -16.44
N TYR A 243 10.02 -15.58 -15.60
CA TYR A 243 9.71 -17.01 -15.74
C TYR A 243 9.05 -17.33 -17.09
N GLY A 244 8.18 -16.43 -17.57
CA GLY A 244 7.51 -16.53 -18.85
C GLY A 244 8.45 -16.60 -20.06
N GLN A 245 9.65 -16.02 -19.98
CA GLN A 245 10.65 -16.06 -21.07
C GLN A 245 11.27 -17.46 -21.24
N VAL A 246 11.36 -18.24 -20.17
CA VAL A 246 12.08 -19.52 -20.15
C VAL A 246 11.18 -20.74 -19.92
N LYS A 247 9.87 -20.54 -19.69
CA LYS A 247 8.93 -21.60 -19.30
C LYS A 247 8.83 -22.80 -20.26
N LYS A 248 9.27 -22.65 -21.52
CA LYS A 248 9.26 -23.73 -22.52
C LYS A 248 10.47 -24.67 -22.40
N ASP A 249 11.53 -24.23 -21.73
CA ASP A 249 12.77 -24.98 -21.53
C ASP A 249 12.86 -25.36 -20.05
N GLU A 250 12.78 -26.66 -19.75
CA GLU A 250 12.74 -27.15 -18.37
C GLU A 250 14.02 -26.81 -17.59
N LYS A 251 15.19 -26.95 -18.23
CA LYS A 251 16.47 -26.68 -17.57
C LYS A 251 16.61 -25.19 -17.26
N LYS A 252 16.26 -24.32 -18.22
CA LYS A 252 16.30 -22.85 -18.01
C LYS A 252 15.26 -22.38 -17.00
N SER A 253 14.04 -22.91 -17.03
CA SER A 253 12.99 -22.54 -16.08
C SER A 253 13.33 -22.94 -14.65
N ARG A 254 13.95 -24.11 -14.45
CA ARG A 254 14.48 -24.55 -13.14
C ARG A 254 15.61 -23.63 -12.67
N LEU A 255 16.57 -23.30 -13.54
CA LEU A 255 17.67 -22.39 -13.21
C LEU A 255 17.16 -21.00 -12.81
N VAL A 256 16.24 -20.43 -13.59
CA VAL A 256 15.61 -19.13 -13.30
C VAL A 256 14.84 -19.17 -11.98
N THR A 257 14.14 -20.28 -11.68
CA THR A 257 13.43 -20.42 -10.40
C THR A 257 14.41 -20.36 -9.23
N TRP A 258 15.51 -21.14 -9.29
CA TRP A 258 16.56 -21.09 -8.27
C TRP A 258 17.19 -19.71 -8.14
N PHE A 259 17.45 -19.04 -9.26
CA PHE A 259 17.98 -17.68 -9.27
C PHE A 259 17.02 -16.70 -8.60
N VAL A 260 15.72 -16.75 -8.91
CA VAL A 260 14.70 -15.90 -8.27
C VAL A 260 14.64 -16.18 -6.77
N LEU A 261 14.61 -17.44 -6.35
CA LEU A 261 14.60 -17.81 -4.93
C LEU A 261 15.86 -17.33 -4.20
N PHE A 262 17.03 -17.42 -4.85
CA PHE A 262 18.29 -16.92 -4.30
C PHE A 262 18.29 -15.39 -4.15
N MET A 263 17.82 -14.65 -5.18
CA MET A 263 17.65 -13.20 -5.11
C MET A 263 16.68 -12.80 -3.99
N LEU A 264 15.58 -13.54 -3.84
CA LEU A 264 14.62 -13.32 -2.76
C LEU A 264 15.23 -13.58 -1.39
N LEU A 265 16.03 -14.63 -1.23
CA LEU A 265 16.74 -14.89 0.01
C LEU A 265 17.67 -13.72 0.38
N ILE A 266 18.43 -13.20 -0.59
CA ILE A 266 19.26 -12.00 -0.39
C ILE A 266 18.41 -10.80 0.03
N SER A 267 17.28 -10.57 -0.65
CA SER A 267 16.33 -9.50 -0.32
C SER A 267 15.80 -9.61 1.12
N VAL A 268 15.36 -10.80 1.52
CA VAL A 268 14.85 -11.07 2.88
C VAL A 268 15.94 -10.82 3.92
N VAL A 269 17.15 -11.38 3.72
CA VAL A 269 18.28 -11.18 4.64
C VAL A 269 18.63 -9.70 4.73
N TYR A 270 18.61 -8.97 3.61
CA TYR A 270 18.87 -7.53 3.58
C TYR A 270 17.86 -6.75 4.43
N GLU A 271 16.56 -6.99 4.27
CA GLU A 271 15.51 -6.29 5.01
C GLU A 271 15.53 -6.62 6.50
N VAL A 272 15.63 -7.92 6.84
CA VAL A 272 15.68 -8.41 8.23
C VAL A 272 16.91 -7.83 8.92
N ARG A 273 18.10 -7.91 8.31
CA ARG A 273 19.32 -7.32 8.87
C ARG A 273 19.16 -5.81 9.06
N SER A 274 18.62 -5.12 8.06
CA SER A 274 18.41 -3.66 8.13
C SER A 274 17.55 -3.28 9.32
N TYR A 275 16.48 -4.02 9.58
CA TYR A 275 15.62 -3.75 10.71
C TYR A 275 16.25 -4.12 12.05
N PHE A 276 16.67 -5.37 12.23
CA PHE A 276 17.05 -5.90 13.54
C PHE A 276 18.40 -5.38 14.03
N VAL A 277 19.32 -5.04 13.13
CA VAL A 277 20.66 -4.54 13.48
C VAL A 277 20.68 -3.02 13.56
N PHE A 278 20.03 -2.32 12.62
CA PHE A 278 20.15 -0.86 12.51
C PHE A 278 18.89 -0.13 12.97
N GLN A 279 17.73 -0.43 12.36
CA GLN A 279 16.50 0.31 12.66
C GLN A 279 16.07 0.17 14.12
N LYS A 280 16.23 -1.01 14.73
CA LYS A 280 15.91 -1.24 16.15
C LYS A 280 16.60 -0.25 17.09
N LEU A 281 17.84 0.14 16.79
CA LEU A 281 18.61 1.08 17.62
C LEU A 281 18.04 2.50 17.55
N VAL A 282 17.75 2.95 16.33
CA VAL A 282 17.12 4.26 16.09
C VAL A 282 15.70 4.30 16.65
N TYR A 283 15.01 3.16 16.63
CA TYR A 283 13.64 3.05 17.11
C TYR A 283 13.54 3.32 18.62
N ILE A 284 14.45 2.78 19.43
CA ILE A 284 14.48 3.05 20.89
C ILE A 284 14.63 4.55 21.13
N GLN A 285 15.58 5.19 20.45
CA GLN A 285 15.81 6.63 20.54
C GLN A 285 14.62 7.48 20.07
N ALA A 286 13.86 6.99 19.08
CA ALA A 286 12.71 7.70 18.53
C ALA A 286 11.46 7.67 19.42
N PHE A 287 11.41 6.74 20.40
CA PHE A 287 10.35 6.67 21.42
C PHE A 287 10.81 7.12 22.81
N ASP A 288 12.12 7.18 23.03
CA ASP A 288 12.70 7.70 24.26
C ASP A 288 12.43 9.20 24.38
N LEU A 289 11.39 9.52 25.15
CA LEU A 289 11.07 10.86 25.65
C LEU A 289 12.08 11.32 26.72
N MET A 290 13.34 10.87 26.69
CA MET A 290 14.30 11.10 27.79
C MET A 290 14.45 12.59 28.16
N ASN A 291 14.18 13.51 27.23
CA ASN A 291 14.28 14.96 27.48
C ASN A 291 12.94 15.69 27.68
N VAL A 292 11.80 15.00 27.61
CA VAL A 292 10.47 15.65 27.76
C VAL A 292 10.03 15.70 29.21
N PHE A 293 10.37 14.69 30.01
CA PHE A 293 10.04 14.66 31.44
C PHE A 293 11.04 15.39 32.34
N GLU A 294 12.26 15.67 31.85
CA GLU A 294 13.25 16.48 32.58
C GLU A 294 12.94 17.98 32.58
N ASN A 295 12.12 18.46 31.63
CA ASN A 295 11.74 19.86 31.47
C ASN A 295 10.34 20.19 32.00
N LEU A 296 9.68 19.26 32.70
CA LEU A 296 8.43 19.57 33.39
C LEU A 296 8.77 20.37 34.67
N PRO A 297 8.21 21.57 34.86
CA PRO A 297 8.36 22.28 36.12
C PRO A 297 7.81 21.38 37.25
N LYS A 298 8.65 21.15 38.27
CA LYS A 298 8.29 20.42 39.48
C LYS A 298 7.25 21.19 40.29
#